data_AF-A0A7S2GNN8-F1
#
_entry.id   AF-A0A7S2GNN8-F1
#
_cell.length_a   1.000
_cell.length_b   1.000
_cell.length_c   1.000
_cell.angle_alpha   90.00
_cell.angle_beta   90.00
_cell.angle_gamma   90.00
#
_symmetry.space_group_name_H-M   'P 1'
#
loop_
_entity.id
_entity.type
_entity.pdbx_description
1 polymer ?
#
loop_
_entity_poly.entity_id
_entity_poly.type
_entity_poly.pdbx_seq_one_letter_code
_entity_poly.pdbx_strand_id
1 'polypeptide(L)'
;FIVEILATEVGIIHERQAILRDDPVMQVQDKELITLARLPKLVQGRDSYKAGKMHADILKKKPIFEAYHVQVGEGIAMGDVIATVRDEYHDIHEILADHGGMVTALQDLIKGDPAFRIQDDNLCTVGKFAPLELDAAKEVPVMIEGKHTEFSRWSVTVGDEVKAGDEICVLTTYDGLEAKILAPRKGQVVRIQKGLKEGMLLHKVMDNSVLAVLGRLEPLEVARGEEGVF
;
A
#
# COMPACT_ATOMS: atom_id res chain seq x y z
N PHE A 1 40.05 -24.09 -16.11
CA PHE A 1 39.71 -22.68 -15.88
C PHE A 1 38.20 -22.58 -15.74
N ILE A 2 37.70 -22.19 -14.57
CA ILE A 2 36.28 -21.90 -14.39
C ILE A 2 36.13 -20.43 -14.77
N VAL A 3 35.36 -20.14 -15.82
CA VAL A 3 34.98 -18.78 -16.17
C VAL A 3 33.62 -18.54 -15.54
N GLU A 4 33.55 -17.70 -14.52
CA GLU A 4 32.27 -17.26 -13.95
C GLU A 4 31.66 -16.22 -14.89
N ILE A 5 30.51 -16.56 -15.49
CA ILE A 5 29.72 -15.63 -16.28
C ILE A 5 28.74 -14.98 -15.31
N LEU A 6 29.04 -13.75 -14.92
CA LEU A 6 28.14 -12.93 -14.10
C LEU A 6 27.10 -12.31 -15.03
N ALA A 7 25.81 -12.47 -14.69
CA ALA A 7 24.76 -11.74 -15.37
C ALA A 7 24.91 -10.24 -15.07
N THR A 8 24.90 -9.41 -16.11
CA THR A 8 24.95 -7.95 -15.98
C THR A 8 23.64 -7.34 -15.49
N GLU A 9 22.54 -8.11 -15.52
CA GLU A 9 21.20 -7.66 -15.15
C GLU A 9 20.44 -8.76 -14.39
N VAL A 10 19.51 -8.36 -13.52
CA VAL A 10 18.62 -9.28 -12.79
C VAL A 10 17.48 -9.76 -13.71
N GLY A 11 17.17 -11.06 -13.61
CA GLY A 11 16.04 -11.68 -14.28
C GLY A 11 15.99 -13.19 -14.04
N ILE A 12 14.88 -13.81 -14.44
CA ILE A 12 14.75 -15.28 -14.37
C ILE A 12 15.46 -15.87 -15.59
N ILE A 13 16.44 -16.73 -15.36
CA ILE A 13 17.12 -17.49 -16.42
C ILE A 13 16.08 -18.43 -17.04
N HIS A 14 15.64 -18.14 -18.26
CA HIS A 14 14.66 -18.98 -18.95
C HIS A 14 15.34 -20.17 -19.64
N GLU A 15 16.49 -19.91 -20.25
CA GLU A 15 17.24 -20.89 -21.00
C GLU A 15 18.74 -20.59 -20.84
N ARG A 16 19.54 -21.65 -20.73
CA ARG A 16 21.00 -21.57 -20.77
C ARG A 16 21.44 -22.27 -22.03
N GLN A 17 22.18 -21.59 -22.90
CA GLN A 17 22.77 -22.25 -24.05
C GLN A 17 23.78 -23.30 -23.56
N ALA A 18 23.65 -24.54 -24.01
CA ALA A 18 24.58 -25.61 -23.66
C ALA A 18 25.91 -25.38 -24.39
N ILE A 19 26.93 -24.92 -23.65
CA ILE A 19 28.30 -24.81 -24.19
C ILE A 19 28.95 -26.18 -24.03
N LEU A 20 29.27 -26.85 -25.14
CA LEU A 20 30.03 -28.10 -25.12
C LEU A 20 31.51 -27.82 -24.79
N ARG A 21 32.17 -28.78 -24.14
CA ARG A 21 33.46 -28.61 -23.44
C ARG A 21 34.64 -28.17 -24.33
N ASP A 22 34.46 -28.23 -25.64
CA ASP A 22 35.48 -27.93 -26.66
C ASP A 22 35.07 -26.82 -27.64
N ASP A 23 33.93 -26.16 -27.43
CA ASP A 23 33.54 -25.03 -28.28
C ASP A 23 34.34 -23.78 -27.90
N PRO A 24 35.06 -23.15 -28.86
CA PRO A 24 35.72 -21.89 -28.59
C PRO A 24 34.65 -20.84 -28.28
N VAL A 25 34.76 -20.18 -27.11
CA VAL A 25 33.86 -19.09 -26.64
C VAL A 25 33.64 -18.01 -27.73
N MET A 26 34.57 -17.88 -28.68
CA MET A 26 34.47 -16.97 -29.82
C MET A 26 33.42 -17.35 -30.90
N GLN A 27 32.82 -18.54 -30.86
CA GLN A 27 31.81 -18.98 -31.84
C GLN A 27 30.36 -18.85 -31.35
N VAL A 28 30.13 -18.25 -30.18
CA VAL A 28 28.77 -17.87 -29.77
C VAL A 28 28.35 -16.67 -30.63
N GLN A 29 27.74 -16.96 -31.79
CA GLN A 29 27.31 -15.94 -32.77
C GLN A 29 26.21 -15.02 -32.22
N ASP A 30 25.47 -15.49 -31.21
CA ASP A 30 24.47 -14.71 -30.51
C ASP A 30 25.08 -14.12 -29.23
N LYS A 31 25.11 -12.79 -29.14
CA LYS A 31 25.58 -12.05 -27.96
C LYS A 31 24.71 -12.26 -26.70
N GLU A 32 23.76 -13.19 -26.74
CA GLU A 32 22.77 -13.46 -25.69
C GLU A 32 22.93 -14.90 -25.18
N LEU A 33 23.94 -15.12 -24.33
CA LEU A 33 24.21 -16.41 -23.68
C LEU A 33 23.11 -16.84 -22.68
N ILE A 34 22.24 -15.90 -22.30
CA ILE A 34 21.16 -16.08 -21.31
C ILE A 34 19.97 -15.26 -21.80
N THR A 35 18.81 -15.90 -21.97
CA THR A 35 17.55 -15.20 -22.18
C THR A 35 16.90 -14.91 -20.82
N LEU A 36 16.76 -13.63 -20.48
CA LEU A 36 16.10 -13.19 -19.26
C LEU A 36 14.59 -13.12 -19.50
N ALA A 37 13.80 -13.89 -18.74
CA ALA A 37 12.35 -13.84 -18.82
C ALA A 37 11.79 -12.53 -18.26
N ARG A 38 10.58 -12.16 -18.71
CA ARG A 38 9.81 -11.07 -18.11
C ARG A 38 9.48 -11.40 -16.65
N LEU A 39 9.46 -10.38 -15.80
CA LEU A 39 9.07 -10.55 -14.40
C LEU A 39 7.58 -10.89 -14.32
N PRO A 40 7.19 -11.83 -13.44
CA PRO A 40 5.81 -12.27 -13.31
C PRO A 40 4.95 -11.13 -12.77
N LYS A 41 3.66 -11.16 -13.14
CA LYS A 41 2.65 -10.24 -12.62
C LYS A 41 2.48 -10.41 -11.12
N LEU A 42 2.22 -9.31 -10.43
CA LEU A 42 1.83 -9.34 -9.03
C LEU A 42 0.51 -10.11 -8.85
N VAL A 43 0.41 -10.84 -7.74
CA VAL A 43 -0.82 -11.55 -7.35
C VAL A 43 -1.91 -10.51 -7.11
N GLN A 44 -3.04 -10.69 -7.79
CA GLN A 44 -4.23 -9.86 -7.62
C GLN A 44 -5.31 -10.68 -6.92
N GLY A 45 -5.68 -10.24 -5.72
CA GLY A 45 -6.89 -10.69 -5.04
C GLY A 45 -8.16 -10.09 -5.66
N ARG A 46 -9.32 -10.63 -5.25
CA ARG A 46 -10.65 -10.22 -5.76
C ARG A 46 -10.95 -8.73 -5.58
N ASP A 47 -10.39 -8.12 -4.54
CA ASP A 47 -10.57 -6.72 -4.15
C ASP A 47 -9.26 -5.91 -4.20
N SER A 48 -8.35 -6.31 -5.10
CA SER A 48 -7.09 -5.62 -5.31
C SER A 48 -7.01 -4.97 -6.69
N TYR A 49 -6.32 -3.84 -6.76
CA TYR A 49 -6.16 -3.00 -7.93
C TYR A 49 -4.67 -2.75 -8.19
N LYS A 50 -4.32 -2.63 -9.47
CA LYS A 50 -3.02 -2.06 -9.84
C LYS A 50 -3.02 -0.61 -9.39
N ALA A 51 -1.99 -0.21 -8.65
CA ALA A 51 -1.85 1.15 -8.13
C ALA A 51 -0.72 1.88 -8.84
N GLY A 52 0.40 1.19 -9.06
CA GLY A 52 1.63 1.76 -9.63
C GLY A 52 1.84 1.33 -11.06
N LYS A 53 0.93 1.67 -11.97
CA LYS A 53 1.08 1.31 -13.39
C LYS A 53 2.00 2.31 -14.10
N MET A 54 3.06 1.82 -14.72
CA MET A 54 3.92 2.66 -15.56
C MET A 54 3.17 3.12 -16.83
N HIS A 55 3.27 4.41 -17.13
CA HIS A 55 2.69 4.96 -18.36
C HIS A 55 3.44 4.45 -19.60
N ALA A 56 2.73 4.29 -20.71
CA ALA A 56 3.30 3.78 -21.96
C ALA A 56 4.49 4.62 -22.47
N ASP A 57 4.47 5.93 -22.20
CA ASP A 57 5.54 6.83 -22.61
C ASP A 57 6.82 6.65 -21.81
N ILE A 58 6.71 6.25 -20.53
CA ILE A 58 7.87 5.89 -19.70
C ILE A 58 8.43 4.56 -20.20
N LEU A 59 7.57 3.55 -20.41
CA LEU A 59 7.99 2.20 -20.86
C LEU A 59 8.80 2.21 -22.17
N LYS A 60 8.44 3.08 -23.13
CA LYS A 60 9.18 3.23 -24.41
C LYS A 60 10.64 3.64 -24.20
N LYS A 61 10.95 4.32 -23.11
CA LYS A 61 12.30 4.79 -22.76
C LYS A 61 13.13 3.78 -21.95
N LYS A 62 12.64 2.54 -21.83
CA LYS A 62 13.31 1.43 -21.13
C LYS A 62 13.76 1.80 -19.69
N PRO A 63 12.81 2.18 -18.81
CA PRO A 63 13.11 2.64 -17.46
C PRO A 63 13.86 1.60 -16.64
N ILE A 64 14.84 2.09 -15.89
CA ILE A 64 15.59 1.39 -14.84
C ILE A 64 14.97 1.78 -13.50
N PHE A 65 14.70 0.79 -12.66
CA PHE A 65 14.14 0.99 -11.34
C PHE A 65 15.16 1.66 -10.41
N GLU A 66 14.74 2.72 -9.69
CA GLU A 66 15.58 3.40 -8.72
C GLU A 66 15.22 3.04 -7.28
N ALA A 67 13.97 3.29 -6.89
CA ALA A 67 13.52 3.07 -5.52
C ALA A 67 11.99 3.00 -5.39
N TYR A 68 11.53 2.27 -4.38
CA TYR A 68 10.17 2.38 -3.85
C TYR A 68 10.13 3.46 -2.77
N HIS A 69 9.02 4.21 -2.75
CA HIS A 69 8.71 5.20 -1.70
C HIS A 69 7.60 4.72 -0.77
N VAL A 70 7.12 3.49 -0.98
CA VAL A 70 6.03 2.87 -0.23
C VAL A 70 6.44 1.46 0.21
N GLN A 71 5.79 0.94 1.25
CA GLN A 71 6.02 -0.42 1.77
C GLN A 71 4.73 -1.25 1.82
N VAL A 72 4.85 -2.57 1.80
CA VAL A 72 3.71 -3.47 1.99
C VAL A 72 3.08 -3.23 3.36
N GLY A 73 1.75 -3.08 3.39
CA GLY A 73 0.99 -2.70 4.58
C GLY A 73 0.90 -1.19 4.84
N GLU A 74 1.39 -0.36 3.93
CA GLU A 74 1.18 1.09 3.97
C GLU A 74 -0.11 1.48 3.25
N GLY A 75 -0.85 2.45 3.81
CA GLY A 75 -1.97 3.09 3.12
C GLY A 75 -1.49 4.22 2.21
N ILE A 76 -1.90 4.24 0.95
CA ILE A 76 -1.54 5.27 -0.04
C ILE A 76 -2.79 5.94 -0.61
N ALA A 77 -2.72 7.24 -0.85
CA ALA A 77 -3.79 7.99 -1.51
C ALA A 77 -3.59 8.00 -3.03
N MET A 78 -4.64 8.32 -3.78
CA MET A 78 -4.50 8.55 -5.21
C MET A 78 -3.58 9.76 -5.46
N GLY A 79 -2.61 9.60 -6.35
CA GLY A 79 -1.59 10.61 -6.64
C GLY A 79 -0.33 10.50 -5.77
N ASP A 80 -0.31 9.65 -4.74
CA ASP A 80 0.93 9.42 -3.96
C ASP A 80 2.02 8.82 -4.86
N VAL A 81 3.27 9.23 -4.63
CA VAL A 81 4.44 8.66 -5.33
C VAL A 81 4.72 7.27 -4.79
N ILE A 82 4.62 6.25 -5.65
CA ILE A 82 4.86 4.85 -5.30
C ILE A 82 6.34 4.49 -5.49
N ALA A 83 6.90 4.90 -6.62
CA ALA A 83 8.25 4.54 -7.03
C ALA A 83 8.86 5.59 -7.94
N THR A 84 10.17 5.61 -8.01
CA THR A 84 10.92 6.37 -9.02
C THR A 84 11.65 5.44 -9.96
N VAL A 85 11.65 5.80 -11.24
CA VAL A 85 12.41 5.12 -12.29
C VAL A 85 13.25 6.12 -13.05
N ARG A 86 14.37 5.67 -13.62
CA ARG A 86 15.29 6.48 -14.43
C ARG A 86 15.27 6.00 -15.86
N ASP A 87 15.18 6.90 -16.82
CA ASP A 87 15.28 6.53 -18.24
C ASP A 87 16.73 6.51 -18.77
N GLU A 88 16.90 6.16 -20.05
CA GLU A 88 18.21 6.11 -20.72
C GLU A 88 18.95 7.47 -20.76
N TYR A 89 18.22 8.59 -20.63
CA TYR A 89 18.78 9.95 -20.60
C TYR A 89 19.11 10.42 -19.18
N HIS A 90 18.94 9.54 -18.18
CA HIS A 90 19.08 9.84 -16.76
C HIS A 90 17.98 10.75 -16.19
N ASP A 91 16.87 10.94 -16.91
CA ASP A 91 15.72 11.65 -16.36
C ASP A 91 14.97 10.75 -15.36
N ILE A 92 14.57 11.35 -14.24
CA ILE A 92 13.81 10.66 -13.18
C ILE A 92 12.32 10.85 -13.43
N HIS A 93 11.58 9.75 -13.43
CA HIS A 93 10.13 9.72 -13.57
C HIS A 93 9.52 9.15 -12.29
N GLU A 94 8.53 9.86 -11.75
CA GLU A 94 7.73 9.40 -10.61
C GLU A 94 6.55 8.57 -11.12
N ILE A 95 6.34 7.43 -10.47
CA ILE A 95 5.17 6.58 -10.70
C ILE A 95 4.16 6.88 -9.61
N LEU A 96 3.06 7.49 -10.01
CA LEU A 96 1.98 7.92 -9.11
C LEU A 96 0.92 6.82 -8.95
N ALA A 97 0.27 6.81 -7.79
CA ALA A 97 -0.86 5.93 -7.51
C ALA A 97 -2.10 6.34 -8.30
N ASP A 98 -2.66 5.45 -9.13
CA ASP A 98 -3.96 5.68 -9.79
C ASP A 98 -5.16 5.42 -8.85
N HIS A 99 -4.93 4.67 -7.78
CA HIS A 99 -5.91 4.28 -6.78
C HIS A 99 -5.33 4.38 -5.37
N GLY A 100 -6.15 4.84 -4.43
CA GLY A 100 -5.85 4.76 -3.01
C GLY A 100 -6.21 3.40 -2.41
N GLY A 101 -5.53 3.01 -1.33
CA GLY A 101 -5.78 1.75 -0.64
C GLY A 101 -4.60 1.30 0.19
N MET A 102 -4.63 0.05 0.65
CA MET A 102 -3.54 -0.59 1.38
C MET A 102 -2.61 -1.30 0.40
N VAL A 103 -1.31 -1.02 0.42
CA VAL A 103 -0.33 -1.73 -0.41
C VAL A 103 -0.29 -3.20 0.02
N THR A 104 -0.66 -4.10 -0.90
CA THR A 104 -0.69 -5.54 -0.64
C THR A 104 0.50 -6.27 -1.26
N ALA A 105 1.06 -5.74 -2.34
CA ALA A 105 2.21 -6.33 -3.01
C ALA A 105 3.03 -5.27 -3.76
N LEU A 106 4.35 -5.46 -3.80
CA LEU A 106 5.30 -4.72 -4.60
C LEU A 106 6.04 -5.69 -5.52
N GLN A 107 6.44 -5.23 -6.70
CA GLN A 107 7.29 -6.02 -7.57
C GLN A 107 8.66 -6.22 -6.89
N ASP A 108 9.19 -7.43 -7.00
CA ASP A 108 10.53 -7.75 -6.50
C ASP A 108 11.58 -7.15 -7.45
N LEU A 109 11.84 -5.85 -7.24
CA LEU A 109 12.81 -5.05 -7.99
C LEU A 109 13.81 -4.43 -7.03
N ILE A 110 15.08 -4.49 -7.41
CA ILE A 110 16.16 -3.75 -6.77
C ILE A 110 16.65 -2.64 -7.68
N LYS A 111 17.31 -1.64 -7.07
CA LYS A 111 17.88 -0.51 -7.81
C LYS A 111 18.80 -1.01 -8.92
N GLY A 112 18.56 -0.54 -10.14
CA GLY A 112 19.27 -0.97 -11.35
C GLY A 112 18.49 -1.98 -12.20
N ASP A 113 17.39 -2.54 -11.70
CA ASP A 113 16.63 -3.52 -12.44
C ASP A 113 15.84 -2.90 -13.61
N PRO A 114 15.71 -3.62 -14.74
CA PRO A 114 14.95 -3.13 -15.88
C PRO A 114 13.44 -3.22 -15.62
N ALA A 115 12.84 -2.12 -15.15
CA ALA A 115 11.41 -2.05 -14.82
C ALA A 115 10.51 -2.36 -16.03
N PHE A 116 10.95 -2.05 -17.26
CA PHE A 116 10.20 -2.34 -18.49
C PHE A 116 10.02 -3.83 -18.80
N ARG A 117 10.65 -4.74 -18.05
CA ARG A 117 10.49 -6.19 -18.21
C ARG A 117 9.34 -6.79 -17.41
N ILE A 118 8.59 -5.99 -16.64
CA ILE A 118 7.40 -6.46 -15.92
C ILE A 118 6.31 -6.79 -16.94
N GLN A 119 5.67 -7.95 -16.80
CA GLN A 119 4.73 -8.44 -17.82
C GLN A 119 3.48 -7.55 -17.98
N ASP A 120 3.09 -6.82 -16.94
CA ASP A 120 1.83 -6.07 -16.89
C ASP A 120 1.98 -4.63 -16.39
N ASP A 121 3.22 -4.14 -16.42
CA ASP A 121 3.65 -2.78 -16.10
C ASP A 121 3.28 -2.30 -14.69
N ASN A 122 2.94 -3.24 -13.80
CA ASN A 122 2.44 -2.97 -12.47
C ASN A 122 3.55 -3.09 -11.43
N LEU A 123 3.93 -1.97 -10.81
CA LEU A 123 4.96 -1.95 -9.77
C LEU A 123 4.39 -2.21 -8.36
N CYS A 124 3.11 -1.92 -8.16
CA CYS A 124 2.46 -1.94 -6.85
C CYS A 124 0.98 -2.28 -7.00
N THR A 125 0.53 -3.23 -6.20
CA THR A 125 -0.89 -3.58 -6.06
C THR A 125 -1.39 -3.07 -4.71
N VAL A 126 -2.55 -2.40 -4.73
CA VAL A 126 -3.28 -2.01 -3.51
C VAL A 126 -4.52 -2.86 -3.35
N GLY A 127 -4.97 -3.06 -2.13
CA GLY A 127 -6.23 -3.68 -1.78
C GLY A 127 -7.03 -2.81 -0.83
N LYS A 128 -8.21 -3.31 -0.46
CA LYS A 128 -9.02 -2.71 0.58
C LYS A 128 -8.40 -2.91 1.95
N PHE A 129 -8.73 -1.99 2.84
CA PHE A 129 -8.47 -2.04 4.26
C PHE A 129 -9.29 -3.16 4.89
N ALA A 130 -8.58 -4.08 5.54
CA ALA A 130 -9.21 -5.15 6.31
C ALA A 130 -10.12 -4.56 7.41
N PRO A 131 -11.29 -5.18 7.65
CA PRO A 131 -12.16 -4.83 8.77
C PRO A 131 -11.41 -4.78 10.10
N LEU A 132 -11.69 -3.78 10.92
CA LEU A 132 -11.26 -3.81 12.32
C LEU A 132 -11.95 -4.96 13.05
N GLU A 133 -11.17 -5.74 13.79
CA GLU A 133 -11.71 -6.72 14.72
C GLU A 133 -12.54 -6.03 15.80
N LEU A 134 -13.69 -6.60 16.11
CA LEU A 134 -14.64 -6.07 17.08
C LEU A 134 -15.04 -7.16 18.08
N ASP A 135 -14.76 -6.95 19.36
CA ASP A 135 -15.38 -7.72 20.44
C ASP A 135 -16.77 -7.14 20.75
N ALA A 136 -17.81 -7.73 20.15
CA ALA A 136 -19.20 -7.27 20.28
C ALA A 136 -19.71 -7.19 21.74
N ALA A 137 -19.08 -7.87 22.69
CA ALA A 137 -19.50 -7.81 24.10
C ALA A 137 -18.96 -6.55 24.83
N LYS A 138 -17.82 -6.03 24.40
CA LYS A 138 -17.09 -4.97 25.12
C LYS A 138 -16.90 -3.71 24.30
N GLU A 139 -16.83 -3.82 22.99
CA GLU A 139 -16.45 -2.76 22.09
C GLU A 139 -17.67 -2.25 21.29
N VAL A 140 -17.60 -1.00 20.85
CA VAL A 140 -18.61 -0.38 19.99
C VAL A 140 -17.93 0.18 18.74
N PRO A 141 -18.41 -0.18 17.54
CA PRO A 141 -17.86 0.35 16.31
C PRO A 141 -18.34 1.78 16.09
N VAL A 142 -17.44 2.61 15.57
CA VAL A 142 -17.77 3.92 15.01
C VAL A 142 -17.97 3.72 13.51
N MET A 143 -19.23 3.82 13.08
CA MET A 143 -19.63 3.56 11.70
C MET A 143 -19.87 4.86 10.93
N ILE A 144 -19.65 4.80 9.62
CA ILE A 144 -20.00 5.89 8.70
C ILE A 144 -21.37 5.63 8.11
N GLU A 145 -22.24 6.63 8.17
CA GLU A 145 -23.51 6.65 7.45
C GLU A 145 -23.34 7.50 6.19
N GLY A 146 -23.15 6.86 5.04
CA GLY A 146 -23.05 7.57 3.77
C GLY A 146 -22.25 6.82 2.70
N LYS A 147 -22.67 7.00 1.44
CA LYS A 147 -21.89 6.58 0.28
C LYS A 147 -21.13 7.80 -0.24
N HIS A 148 -19.98 7.59 -0.86
CA HIS A 148 -19.17 8.66 -1.49
C HIS A 148 -18.62 9.72 -0.52
N THR A 149 -18.11 9.29 0.63
CA THR A 149 -17.36 10.15 1.56
C THR A 149 -15.86 9.95 1.38
N GLU A 150 -15.11 11.05 1.48
CA GLU A 150 -13.66 11.10 1.49
C GLU A 150 -13.16 11.28 2.91
N PHE A 151 -12.06 10.60 3.25
CA PHE A 151 -11.38 10.83 4.51
C PHE A 151 -10.64 12.16 4.48
N SER A 152 -10.80 12.99 5.51
CA SER A 152 -10.01 14.21 5.68
C SER A 152 -8.93 13.99 6.74
N ARG A 153 -9.32 13.86 8.02
CA ARG A 153 -8.36 13.70 9.12
C ARG A 153 -8.95 12.98 10.33
N TRP A 154 -8.06 12.38 11.11
CA TRP A 154 -8.37 11.89 12.46
C TRP A 154 -8.33 13.05 13.46
N SER A 155 -9.27 13.06 14.39
CA SER A 155 -9.30 14.01 15.51
C SER A 155 -8.87 13.36 16.82
N VAL A 156 -8.72 12.02 16.82
CA VAL A 156 -8.31 11.20 17.96
C VAL A 156 -7.22 10.21 17.55
N THR A 157 -6.50 9.70 18.54
CA THR A 157 -5.48 8.67 18.41
C THR A 157 -5.86 7.41 19.21
N VAL A 158 -5.21 6.29 18.91
CA VAL A 158 -5.42 5.05 19.68
C VAL A 158 -4.93 5.26 21.11
N GLY A 159 -5.80 4.98 22.08
CA GLY A 159 -5.57 5.20 23.51
C GLY A 159 -6.33 6.40 24.07
N ASP A 160 -6.85 7.29 23.22
CA ASP A 160 -7.57 8.48 23.69
C ASP A 160 -8.91 8.12 24.33
N GLU A 161 -9.25 8.79 25.42
CA GLU A 161 -10.56 8.73 26.03
C GLU A 161 -11.50 9.73 25.38
N VAL A 162 -12.67 9.26 24.97
CA VAL A 162 -13.70 10.07 24.32
C VAL A 162 -15.02 9.97 25.08
N LYS A 163 -15.80 11.04 25.05
CA LYS A 163 -17.18 11.11 25.55
C LYS A 163 -18.15 10.96 24.38
N ALA A 164 -19.39 10.60 24.70
CA ALA A 164 -20.44 10.59 23.69
C ALA A 164 -20.58 11.99 23.06
N GLY A 165 -20.53 12.07 21.73
CA GLY A 165 -20.56 13.32 20.98
C GLY A 165 -19.19 13.94 20.66
N ASP A 166 -18.08 13.39 21.18
CA ASP A 166 -16.75 13.87 20.83
C ASP A 166 -16.40 13.53 19.38
N GLU A 167 -15.64 14.40 18.72
CA GLU A 167 -15.24 14.22 17.31
C GLU A 167 -14.16 13.14 17.19
N ILE A 168 -14.42 12.09 16.40
CA ILE A 168 -13.47 11.00 16.12
C ILE A 168 -12.66 11.33 14.86
N CYS A 169 -13.34 11.75 13.80
CA CYS A 169 -12.70 12.14 12.54
C CYS A 169 -13.59 13.09 11.75
N VAL A 170 -12.97 13.73 10.77
CA VAL A 170 -13.64 14.59 9.78
C VAL A 170 -13.60 13.91 8.42
N LEU A 171 -14.76 13.87 7.77
CA LEU A 171 -14.95 13.38 6.41
C LEU A 171 -15.37 14.53 5.50
N THR A 172 -15.08 14.42 4.22
CA THR A 172 -15.61 15.33 3.19
C THR A 172 -16.69 14.59 2.42
N THR A 173 -17.89 15.16 2.39
CA THR A 173 -19.01 14.63 1.59
C THR A 173 -18.84 14.97 0.11
N TYR A 174 -19.60 14.31 -0.76
CA TYR A 174 -19.55 14.59 -2.21
C TYR A 174 -19.87 16.06 -2.57
N ASP A 175 -20.62 16.77 -1.71
CA ASP A 175 -20.93 18.20 -1.85
C ASP A 175 -19.76 19.11 -1.42
N GLY A 176 -18.62 18.54 -1.01
CA GLY A 176 -17.48 19.28 -0.48
C GLY A 176 -17.67 19.79 0.95
N LEU A 177 -18.75 19.37 1.65
CA LEU A 177 -19.00 19.74 3.04
C LEU A 177 -18.28 18.81 4.00
N GLU A 178 -17.69 19.38 5.05
CA GLU A 178 -17.12 18.61 6.15
C GLU A 178 -18.24 17.99 7.01
N ALA A 179 -18.20 16.66 7.14
CA ALA A 179 -19.04 15.87 8.03
C ALA A 179 -18.20 15.30 9.16
N LYS A 180 -18.59 15.60 10.40
CA LYS A 180 -17.90 15.11 11.60
C LYS A 180 -18.50 13.78 12.04
N ILE A 181 -17.66 12.79 12.25
CA ILE A 181 -18.07 11.53 12.85
C ILE A 181 -17.87 11.64 14.36
N LEU A 182 -18.96 11.46 15.10
CA LEU A 182 -18.98 11.62 16.54
C LEU A 182 -18.94 10.27 17.26
N ALA A 183 -18.38 10.25 18.46
CA ALA A 183 -18.32 9.08 19.31
C ALA A 183 -19.75 8.68 19.76
N PRO A 184 -20.21 7.44 19.50
CA PRO A 184 -21.56 7.02 19.88
C PRO A 184 -21.73 6.84 21.39
N ARG A 185 -20.63 6.64 22.14
CA ARG A 185 -20.63 6.50 23.59
C ARG A 185 -19.30 6.94 24.20
N LYS A 186 -19.29 7.11 25.53
CA LYS A 186 -18.05 7.25 26.30
C LYS A 186 -17.23 5.95 26.21
N GLY A 187 -15.93 6.07 25.98
CA GLY A 187 -15.03 4.93 25.85
C GLY A 187 -13.58 5.35 25.61
N GLN A 188 -12.72 4.36 25.41
CA GLN A 188 -11.36 4.56 24.93
C GLN A 188 -11.24 4.12 23.47
N VAL A 189 -10.50 4.85 22.64
CA VAL A 189 -10.22 4.46 21.26
C VAL A 189 -9.24 3.28 21.26
N VAL A 190 -9.72 2.07 20.98
CA VAL A 190 -8.89 0.85 21.00
C VAL A 190 -8.22 0.63 19.64
N ARG A 191 -8.94 0.91 18.56
CA ARG A 191 -8.45 0.72 17.18
C ARG A 191 -8.97 1.82 16.27
N ILE A 192 -8.14 2.21 15.31
CA ILE A 192 -8.49 3.10 14.19
C ILE A 192 -7.94 2.50 12.90
N GLN A 193 -8.51 2.87 11.76
CA GLN A 193 -7.96 2.51 10.46
C GLN A 193 -6.69 3.33 10.14
N LYS A 194 -5.55 2.92 10.72
CA LYS A 194 -4.27 3.68 10.70
C LYS A 194 -3.74 4.02 9.31
N GLY A 195 -4.16 3.30 8.26
CA GLY A 195 -3.72 3.56 6.88
C GLY A 195 -4.58 4.54 6.10
N LEU A 196 -5.67 5.09 6.67
CA LEU A 196 -6.45 6.11 5.97
C LEU A 196 -5.67 7.43 5.88
N LYS A 197 -5.48 7.91 4.64
CA LYS A 197 -4.90 9.22 4.31
C LYS A 197 -5.97 10.15 3.74
N GLU A 198 -5.71 11.45 3.82
CA GLU A 198 -6.56 12.49 3.26
C GLU A 198 -6.85 12.22 1.77
N GLY A 199 -8.10 12.45 1.34
CA GLY A 199 -8.55 12.25 -0.04
C GLY A 199 -8.92 10.80 -0.38
N MET A 200 -8.77 9.84 0.55
CA MET A 200 -9.19 8.46 0.31
C MET A 200 -10.71 8.31 0.30
N LEU A 201 -11.26 7.74 -0.77
CA LEU A 201 -12.68 7.41 -0.90
C LEU A 201 -13.04 6.15 -0.09
N LEU A 202 -13.73 6.32 1.03
CA LEU A 202 -13.97 5.26 2.03
C LEU A 202 -14.68 4.04 1.44
N HIS A 203 -15.71 4.25 0.61
CA HIS A 203 -16.45 3.16 -0.04
C HIS A 203 -15.63 2.32 -1.04
N LYS A 204 -14.49 2.85 -1.52
CA LYS A 204 -13.58 2.13 -2.41
C LYS A 204 -12.48 1.43 -1.64
N VAL A 205 -11.98 2.05 -0.59
CA VAL A 205 -10.81 1.56 0.15
C VAL A 205 -11.17 0.70 1.34
N MET A 206 -12.38 0.73 1.88
CA MET A 206 -12.76 -0.07 3.04
C MET A 206 -13.65 -1.26 2.68
N ASP A 207 -13.45 -2.39 3.35
CA ASP A 207 -14.34 -3.56 3.25
C ASP A 207 -15.65 -3.40 4.04
N ASN A 208 -15.59 -2.66 5.16
CA ASN A 208 -16.75 -2.35 5.99
C ASN A 208 -16.79 -0.85 6.32
N SER A 209 -17.90 -0.39 6.90
CA SER A 209 -18.07 1.02 7.27
C SER A 209 -17.48 1.37 8.65
N VAL A 210 -16.62 0.53 9.24
CA VAL A 210 -16.12 0.71 10.61
C VAL A 210 -14.78 1.43 10.58
N LEU A 211 -14.75 2.68 11.05
CA LEU A 211 -13.55 3.53 11.06
C LEU A 211 -12.70 3.34 12.31
N ALA A 212 -13.36 3.23 13.45
CA ALA A 212 -12.74 3.13 14.75
C ALA A 212 -13.56 2.22 15.66
N VAL A 213 -12.90 1.73 16.71
CA VAL A 213 -13.51 0.85 17.71
C VAL A 213 -13.27 1.45 19.08
N LEU A 214 -14.37 1.63 19.83
CA LEU A 214 -14.35 2.18 21.18
C LEU A 214 -14.54 1.08 22.23
N GLY A 215 -13.54 0.89 23.08
CA GLY A 215 -13.56 0.01 24.23
C GLY A 215 -14.27 0.63 25.44
N ARG A 216 -14.51 -0.19 26.46
CA ARG A 216 -14.93 0.31 27.78
C ARG A 216 -13.75 0.99 28.45
N LEU A 217 -14.03 2.06 29.19
CA LEU A 217 -13.06 2.58 30.14
C LEU A 217 -12.93 1.58 31.28
N GLU A 218 -11.70 1.28 31.67
CA GLU A 218 -11.47 0.53 32.90
C GLU A 218 -12.00 1.35 34.09
N PRO A 219 -12.63 0.71 35.08
CA PRO A 219 -12.99 1.40 36.31
C PRO A 219 -11.73 1.99 36.92
N LEU A 220 -11.77 3.26 37.33
CA LEU A 220 -10.69 3.86 38.10
C LEU A 220 -10.43 2.98 39.34
N GLU A 221 -9.18 2.57 39.56
CA GLU A 221 -8.78 2.03 40.86
C GLU A 221 -8.95 3.16 41.88
N VAL A 222 -10.04 3.12 42.62
CA VAL A 222 -10.22 4.03 43.76
C VAL A 222 -9.15 3.64 44.77
N ALA A 223 -8.10 4.46 44.87
CA ALA A 223 -7.14 4.35 45.95
C ALA A 223 -7.93 4.38 47.27
N ARG A 224 -7.69 3.41 48.16
CA ARG A 224 -8.30 3.34 49.50
C ARG A 224 -8.14 4.70 50.19
N GLY A 225 -9.21 5.49 50.23
CA GLY A 225 -9.24 6.75 50.99
C GLY A 225 -10.04 7.90 50.38
N GLU A 226 -10.45 7.84 49.11
CA GLU A 226 -11.26 8.91 48.51
C GLU A 226 -12.73 8.50 48.44
N GLU A 227 -13.55 9.12 49.29
CA GLU A 227 -15.01 8.97 49.29
C GLU A 227 -15.59 9.56 48.00
N GLY A 228 -16.36 8.73 47.28
CA GLY A 228 -17.12 9.19 46.13
C GLY A 228 -18.18 10.20 46.57
N VAL A 229 -18.05 11.44 46.11
CA VAL A 229 -19.11 12.45 46.23
C VAL A 229 -20.19 12.09 45.20
N PHE A 230 -21.36 11.68 45.69
CA PHE A 230 -22.57 11.45 44.90
C PHE A 230 -23.21 12.76 44.43
#